data_AF-A0A9P6P8C8-F1
#
_entry.id   AF-A0A9P6P8C8-F1
#
_cell.length_a   1.000
_cell.length_b   1.000
_cell.length_c   1.000
_cell.angle_alpha   90.00
_cell.angle_beta   90.00
_cell.angle_gamma   90.00
#
_symmetry.space_group_name_H-M   'P 1'
#
loop_
_entity.id
_entity.type
_entity.pdbx_description
1 polymer ?
#
loop_
_entity_poly.entity_id
_entity_poly.type
_entity_poly.pdbx_seq_one_letter_code
_entity_poly.pdbx_strand_id
1 'polypeptide(L)'
;MQKVIPAEQIMPTQRFTPYRALINAKFEGYKLKGFPEESHCSRAQLPGGRLNIEKMPQTHRMGFREIQARVRFSHLAYGFPMHDHTGIAFYVDEEYNVIRVAYNKNTKVTHFLPIVQLTQPLGNLPAYTEVDRTVPADPQYPSLIALSPQLLLATNGRGDIELIGMSHTEGHTAGTIIVSAYYEGDGTEGLSPVPCVLLTARLVDEKVMMVVYSRAACAESKFNIAVLEFELPVDHTQHHHIKLDTLHIQRGTEVPAYCAISHNGNSCIIGCEAPFEMVHGKRIEEDVETEDLPAPTIQNAKPAYQWSQDGADITVQLQVAEGTSSSEINCQLKSSSVTLTVRGQEDIAYDCKKLWSTIRPDDCTWTLERNGLLTLFLTKQDEYTRWPQLFDVDDEVLETIDKARLADMVERLEKFTSDGTQPDAHAAQHPAATDMDEDIDQEGRPINFTVYNRDGHVKDEISSGGHEWLCNAFTDHTSVPSVCVKLDVDGLVFGFSEYDSTFAANHTATFNAFAFVQASKRDSRFVRHDPHHQFVVIVESSRNAYIYYRTDENAITETQTLVDLTHGHDVDVIGVQLVLDNLLMILTESEVVVLHLA
;
A
#
# COMPACT_ATOMS: atom_id res chain seq x y z
N MET A 1 -38.35 -15.65 26.18
CA MET A 1 -37.20 -14.71 26.23
C MET A 1 -36.26 -15.11 25.11
N GLN A 2 -36.35 -14.43 23.96
CA GLN A 2 -35.39 -14.60 22.87
C GLN A 2 -34.05 -14.01 23.33
N LYS A 3 -33.01 -14.85 23.37
CA LYS A 3 -31.62 -14.39 23.52
C LYS A 3 -31.21 -13.81 22.17
N VAL A 4 -30.97 -12.51 22.16
CA VAL A 4 -30.42 -11.76 21.05
C VAL A 4 -28.96 -12.20 20.89
N ILE A 5 -28.60 -12.70 19.71
CA ILE A 5 -27.23 -12.98 19.29
C ILE A 5 -26.55 -11.60 19.12
N PRO A 6 -25.34 -11.34 19.65
CA PRO A 6 -24.64 -10.10 19.35
C PRO A 6 -24.29 -10.11 17.87
N ALA A 7 -24.72 -9.08 17.15
CA ALA A 7 -24.23 -8.84 15.80
C ALA A 7 -22.70 -8.70 15.88
N GLU A 8 -21.96 -9.42 15.04
CA GLU A 8 -20.62 -9.01 14.66
C GLU A 8 -20.68 -7.50 14.43
N GLN A 9 -19.82 -6.76 15.13
CA GLN A 9 -19.68 -5.33 14.94
C GLN A 9 -19.05 -5.13 13.55
N ILE A 10 -19.87 -5.22 12.50
CA ILE A 10 -19.55 -4.69 11.19
C ILE A 10 -19.35 -3.20 11.43
N MET A 11 -18.09 -2.78 11.57
CA MET A 11 -17.77 -1.37 11.64
C MET A 11 -18.33 -0.71 10.38
N PRO A 12 -19.13 0.37 10.49
CA PRO A 12 -19.74 0.97 9.32
C PRO A 12 -18.66 1.58 8.43
N THR A 13 -18.36 0.96 7.29
CA THR A 13 -17.45 1.53 6.28
C THR A 13 -17.98 2.89 5.85
N GLN A 14 -17.23 3.96 6.13
CA GLN A 14 -17.58 5.29 5.65
C GLN A 14 -17.34 5.35 4.14
N ARG A 15 -18.14 6.14 3.43
CA ARG A 15 -17.93 6.40 2.00
C ARG A 15 -17.72 7.88 1.75
N PHE A 16 -16.82 8.18 0.83
CA PHE A 16 -16.71 9.52 0.25
C PHE A 16 -18.06 9.96 -0.32
N THR A 17 -18.65 10.97 0.29
CA THR A 17 -19.96 11.48 -0.06
C THR A 17 -19.82 12.87 -0.67
N PRO A 18 -20.07 13.03 -1.98
CA PRO A 18 -19.98 14.31 -2.66
C PRO A 18 -20.98 15.33 -2.09
N TYR A 19 -20.49 16.49 -1.65
CA TYR A 19 -21.34 17.61 -1.30
C TYR A 19 -21.74 18.39 -2.56
N ARG A 20 -23.00 18.28 -2.98
CA ARG A 20 -23.52 18.81 -4.27
C ARG A 20 -23.32 20.30 -4.47
N ALA A 21 -23.24 21.10 -3.40
CA ALA A 21 -23.08 22.55 -3.51
C ALA A 21 -21.68 22.96 -4.02
N LEU A 22 -20.71 22.05 -3.95
CA LEU A 22 -19.32 22.28 -4.43
C LEU A 22 -19.10 21.80 -5.87
N ILE A 23 -20.08 21.13 -6.47
CA ILE A 23 -19.99 20.61 -7.84
C ILE A 23 -20.52 21.66 -8.83
N ASN A 24 -19.73 21.99 -9.84
CA ASN A 24 -20.09 23.00 -10.84
C ASN A 24 -20.43 22.38 -12.21
N ALA A 25 -21.71 22.04 -12.39
CA ALA A 25 -22.23 21.49 -13.65
C ALA A 25 -22.20 22.48 -14.84
N LYS A 26 -21.86 23.76 -14.63
CA LYS A 26 -21.77 24.78 -15.69
C LYS A 26 -20.34 25.03 -16.16
N PHE A 27 -19.37 24.26 -15.66
CA PHE A 27 -17.99 24.42 -16.05
C PHE A 27 -17.77 24.01 -17.52
N GLU A 28 -17.20 24.91 -18.32
CA GLU A 28 -16.94 24.71 -19.75
C GLU A 28 -15.46 24.37 -20.04
N GLY A 29 -14.53 24.67 -19.13
CA GLY A 29 -13.13 24.29 -19.24
C GLY A 29 -12.10 25.36 -18.86
N TYR A 30 -10.83 25.00 -19.04
CA TYR A 30 -9.68 25.84 -18.66
C TYR A 30 -9.18 26.74 -19.82
N LYS A 31 -8.96 28.02 -19.54
CA LYS A 31 -8.34 28.99 -20.47
C LYS A 31 -6.85 29.08 -20.22
N LEU A 32 -6.06 28.88 -21.27
CA LEU A 32 -4.61 28.98 -21.20
C LEU A 32 -4.17 30.43 -21.02
N LYS A 33 -3.39 30.67 -19.97
CA LYS A 33 -2.70 31.93 -19.70
C LYS A 33 -1.20 31.66 -19.63
N GLY A 34 -0.41 32.45 -20.37
CA GLY A 34 1.04 32.34 -20.36
C GLY A 34 1.62 32.59 -18.96
N PHE A 35 2.63 31.81 -18.57
CA PHE A 35 3.36 32.04 -17.33
C PHE A 35 4.36 33.19 -17.51
N PRO A 36 4.38 34.20 -16.64
CA PRO A 36 5.32 35.31 -16.71
C PRO A 36 6.72 34.89 -16.18
N GLU A 37 7.42 34.03 -16.93
CA GLU A 37 8.69 33.41 -16.54
C GLU A 37 9.74 34.42 -16.05
N GLU A 38 9.89 35.56 -16.73
CA GLU A 38 10.88 36.58 -16.38
C GLU A 38 10.74 37.14 -14.95
N SER A 39 9.52 37.11 -14.40
CA SER A 39 9.22 37.67 -13.09
C SER A 39 8.82 36.64 -12.05
N HIS A 40 8.33 35.47 -12.46
CA HIS A 40 7.78 34.46 -11.55
C HIS A 40 8.53 33.12 -11.60
N CYS A 41 9.56 32.99 -12.44
CA CYS A 41 10.46 31.84 -12.46
C CYS A 41 11.84 32.23 -11.91
N SER A 42 12.45 31.37 -11.12
CA SER A 42 13.84 31.47 -10.70
C SER A 42 14.51 30.12 -10.82
N ARG A 43 15.75 30.09 -11.32
CA ARG A 43 16.50 28.86 -11.55
C ARG A 43 17.86 28.96 -10.90
N ALA A 44 18.30 27.86 -10.29
CA ALA A 44 19.61 27.77 -9.67
C ALA A 44 20.23 26.41 -9.95
N GLN A 45 21.42 26.42 -10.53
CA GLN A 45 22.19 25.21 -10.85
C GLN A 45 22.60 24.49 -9.57
N LEU A 46 22.55 23.16 -9.58
CA LEU A 46 23.00 22.36 -8.45
C LEU A 46 24.52 22.52 -8.25
N PRO A 47 25.04 22.54 -7.00
CA PRO A 47 26.47 22.72 -6.74
C PRO A 47 27.39 21.70 -7.43
N GLY A 48 26.92 20.46 -7.61
CA GLY A 48 27.63 19.37 -8.31
C GLY A 48 27.37 19.29 -9.82
N GLY A 49 26.57 20.21 -10.38
CA GLY A 49 26.21 20.24 -11.80
C GLY A 49 25.15 19.23 -12.24
N ARG A 50 25.20 17.98 -11.73
CA ARG A 50 24.14 16.99 -11.92
C ARG A 50 24.01 16.09 -10.69
N LEU A 51 22.78 15.82 -10.28
CA LEU A 51 22.43 14.83 -9.27
C LEU A 51 22.16 13.50 -9.98
N ASN A 52 22.99 12.50 -9.72
CA ASN A 52 22.84 11.17 -10.26
C ASN A 52 22.05 10.32 -9.27
N ILE A 53 20.77 10.12 -9.56
CA ILE A 53 19.98 9.14 -8.83
C ILE A 53 20.45 7.77 -9.29
N GLU A 54 20.81 6.88 -8.37
CA GLU A 54 21.23 5.51 -8.70
C GLU A 54 20.21 4.86 -9.66
N LYS A 55 20.58 4.78 -10.94
CA LYS A 55 19.83 4.06 -11.98
C LYS A 55 20.24 2.59 -11.85
N MET A 56 19.30 1.75 -11.44
CA MET A 56 19.59 0.35 -11.12
C MET A 56 20.16 -0.44 -12.31
N PRO A 57 21.01 -1.44 -12.07
CA PRO A 57 21.56 -2.27 -13.14
C PRO A 57 20.44 -2.98 -13.91
N GLN A 58 20.51 -2.99 -15.24
CA GLN A 58 19.53 -3.64 -16.13
C GLN A 58 19.33 -5.16 -15.89
N THR A 59 20.20 -5.77 -15.08
CA THR A 59 20.16 -7.19 -14.73
C THR A 59 19.28 -7.49 -13.51
N HIS A 60 18.84 -6.48 -12.75
CA HIS A 60 17.94 -6.66 -11.61
C HIS A 60 16.47 -6.68 -12.08
N ARG A 61 15.76 -7.76 -11.76
CA ARG A 61 14.32 -7.89 -11.99
C ARG A 61 13.59 -7.29 -10.78
N MET A 62 12.93 -6.15 -10.95
CA MET A 62 12.03 -5.57 -9.95
C MET A 62 10.58 -5.79 -10.40
N GLY A 63 9.70 -6.11 -9.46
CA GLY A 63 8.26 -6.19 -9.74
C GLY A 63 7.69 -4.83 -10.13
N PHE A 64 6.58 -4.84 -10.88
CA PHE A 64 5.94 -3.61 -11.38
C PHE A 64 5.60 -2.61 -10.26
N ARG A 65 5.04 -3.10 -9.15
CA ARG A 65 4.67 -2.25 -7.99
C ARG A 65 5.89 -1.59 -7.33
N GLU A 66 7.06 -2.23 -7.35
CA GLU A 66 8.31 -1.62 -6.85
C GLU A 66 8.78 -0.49 -7.77
N ILE A 67 8.74 -0.71 -9.08
CA ILE A 67 9.07 0.33 -10.08
C ILE A 67 8.12 1.51 -9.93
N GLN A 68 6.82 1.25 -9.76
CA GLN A 68 5.80 2.28 -9.56
C GLN A 68 6.08 3.12 -8.30
N ALA A 69 6.45 2.50 -7.18
CA ALA A 69 6.82 3.19 -5.96
C ALA A 69 8.06 4.09 -6.16
N ARG A 70 9.09 3.59 -6.85
CA ARG A 70 10.33 4.35 -7.14
C ARG A 70 10.08 5.53 -8.09
N VAL A 71 9.23 5.39 -9.10
CA VAL A 71 8.89 6.47 -10.03
C VAL A 71 8.15 7.62 -9.31
N ARG A 72 7.27 7.27 -8.37
CA ARG A 72 6.47 8.23 -7.58
C ARG A 72 7.25 8.93 -6.47
N PHE A 73 8.44 8.43 -6.13
CA PHE A 73 9.26 8.99 -5.06
C PHE A 73 9.75 10.42 -5.41
N SER A 74 9.53 11.37 -4.49
CA SER A 74 10.04 12.75 -4.61
C SER A 74 11.33 12.88 -3.81
N HIS A 75 12.43 13.19 -4.49
CA HIS A 75 13.73 13.44 -3.84
C HIS A 75 13.83 14.83 -3.18
N LEU A 76 12.76 15.64 -3.29
CA LEU A 76 12.67 16.96 -2.66
C LEU A 76 11.70 16.88 -1.49
N ALA A 77 12.22 17.02 -0.27
CA ALA A 77 11.47 17.01 0.97
C ALA A 77 11.16 18.44 1.45
N TYR A 78 10.01 18.61 2.09
CA TYR A 78 9.61 19.87 2.71
C TYR A 78 10.55 20.26 3.87
N GLY A 79 10.79 21.56 4.01
CA GLY A 79 11.38 22.14 5.21
C GLY A 79 10.54 23.30 5.72
N PHE A 80 10.43 23.42 7.05
CA PHE A 80 9.72 24.54 7.66
C PHE A 80 10.38 25.87 7.27
N PRO A 81 9.60 26.88 6.87
CA PRO A 81 10.15 28.18 6.51
C PRO A 81 10.75 28.86 7.74
N MET A 82 11.89 29.55 7.57
CA MET A 82 12.49 30.33 8.67
C MET A 82 11.74 31.63 8.95
N HIS A 83 11.17 32.20 7.89
CA HIS A 83 10.47 33.49 7.86
C HIS A 83 9.44 33.41 6.73
N ASP A 84 8.43 34.29 6.75
CA ASP A 84 7.35 34.37 5.74
C ASP A 84 7.81 34.59 4.29
N HIS A 85 9.12 34.81 4.07
CA HIS A 85 9.70 35.12 2.77
C HIS A 85 10.76 34.12 2.32
N THR A 86 11.10 33.11 3.13
CA THR A 86 12.14 32.14 2.77
C THR A 86 11.59 30.72 2.83
N GLY A 87 11.37 30.12 1.64
CA GLY A 87 10.98 28.73 1.51
C GLY A 87 12.18 27.80 1.66
N ILE A 88 11.96 26.65 2.31
CA ILE A 88 13.01 25.66 2.56
C ILE A 88 12.58 24.30 2.04
N ALA A 89 13.52 23.60 1.43
CA ALA A 89 13.41 22.18 1.10
C ALA A 89 14.74 21.48 1.37
N PHE A 90 14.72 20.15 1.36
CA PHE A 90 15.90 19.31 1.52
C PHE A 90 15.97 18.24 0.43
N TYR A 91 17.18 17.87 0.02
CA TYR A 91 17.43 16.68 -0.78
C TYR A 91 18.71 15.99 -0.28
N VAL A 92 18.91 14.74 -0.69
CA VAL A 92 20.13 13.98 -0.39
C VAL A 92 20.93 13.81 -1.67
N ASP A 93 22.24 14.09 -1.63
CA ASP A 93 23.13 13.87 -2.77
C ASP A 93 23.73 12.45 -2.82
N GLU A 94 24.51 12.17 -3.86
CA GLU A 94 25.18 10.87 -4.09
C GLU A 94 26.15 10.47 -2.98
N GLU A 95 26.64 11.45 -2.22
CA GLU A 95 27.61 11.27 -1.14
C GLU A 95 26.93 11.20 0.23
N TYR A 96 25.59 11.06 0.22
CA TYR A 96 24.72 11.02 1.39
C TYR A 96 24.74 12.33 2.21
N ASN A 97 25.09 13.45 1.59
CA ASN A 97 24.94 14.75 2.23
C ASN A 97 23.49 15.20 2.14
N VAL A 98 22.93 15.63 3.27
CA VAL A 98 21.65 16.33 3.32
C VAL A 98 21.90 17.78 2.95
N ILE A 99 21.38 18.19 1.78
CA ILE A 99 21.50 19.54 1.27
C ILE A 99 20.21 20.30 1.53
N ARG A 100 20.32 21.43 2.23
CA ARG A 100 19.24 22.38 2.36
C ARG A 100 19.21 23.33 1.17
N VAL A 101 18.02 23.47 0.58
CA VAL A 101 17.71 24.46 -0.45
C VAL A 101 16.88 25.57 0.18
N ALA A 102 17.43 26.78 0.23
CA ALA A 102 16.75 27.95 0.78
C ALA A 102 16.51 28.99 -0.32
N TYR A 103 15.24 29.33 -0.57
CA TYR A 103 14.85 30.32 -1.57
C TYR A 103 14.26 31.56 -0.91
N ASN A 104 14.84 32.73 -1.19
CA ASN A 104 14.35 34.00 -0.67
C ASN A 104 13.46 34.72 -1.71
N LYS A 105 12.19 34.96 -1.36
CA LYS A 105 11.17 35.59 -2.22
C LYS A 105 11.52 37.02 -2.63
N ASN A 106 12.20 37.77 -1.76
CA ASN A 106 12.53 39.18 -1.99
C ASN A 106 13.73 39.34 -2.92
N THR A 107 14.78 38.54 -2.71
CA THR A 107 16.01 38.60 -3.53
C THR A 107 15.94 37.71 -4.77
N LYS A 108 15.01 36.74 -4.79
CA LYS A 108 14.88 35.69 -5.82
C LYS A 108 16.13 34.81 -5.96
N VAL A 109 16.90 34.66 -4.89
CA VAL A 109 18.12 33.86 -4.86
C VAL A 109 17.88 32.55 -4.12
N THR A 110 18.35 31.45 -4.72
CA THR A 110 18.42 30.12 -4.11
C THR A 110 19.81 29.88 -3.55
N HIS A 111 19.90 29.39 -2.32
CA HIS A 111 21.15 28.97 -1.68
C HIS A 111 21.11 27.47 -1.38
N PHE A 112 22.22 26.79 -1.63
CA PHE A 112 22.44 25.39 -1.31
C PHE A 112 23.42 25.28 -0.16
N LEU A 113 23.03 24.57 0.90
CA LEU A 113 23.83 24.45 2.12
C LEU A 113 23.85 23.00 2.58
N PRO A 114 24.99 22.29 2.49
CA PRO A 114 25.11 20.98 3.13
C PRO A 114 25.01 21.16 4.64
N ILE A 115 24.09 20.44 5.29
CA ILE A 115 23.85 20.58 6.73
C ILE A 115 24.47 19.44 7.53
N VAL A 116 24.45 18.21 7.01
CA VAL A 116 24.99 17.01 7.65
C VAL A 116 25.21 15.92 6.60
N GLN A 117 26.08 14.95 6.88
CA GLN A 117 26.26 13.75 6.07
C GLN A 117 25.66 12.56 6.81
N LEU A 118 24.76 11.81 6.16
CA LEU A 118 24.17 10.60 6.72
C LEU A 118 25.21 9.48 6.78
N THR A 119 24.93 8.45 7.59
CA THR A 119 25.75 7.24 7.63
C THR A 119 25.84 6.62 6.24
N GLN A 120 27.06 6.56 5.69
CA GLN A 120 27.31 5.90 4.42
C GLN A 120 27.24 4.39 4.57
N PRO A 121 26.65 3.67 3.60
CA PRO A 121 26.64 2.22 3.64
C PRO A 121 28.06 1.66 3.66
N LEU A 122 28.32 0.74 4.58
CA LEU A 122 29.48 -0.14 4.50
C LEU A 122 29.38 -0.90 3.17
N GLY A 123 30.47 -0.89 2.40
CA GLY A 123 30.48 -1.28 0.98
C GLY A 123 29.75 -2.60 0.66
N ASN A 124 29.31 -2.72 -0.59
CA ASN A 124 28.54 -3.86 -1.12
C ASN A 124 28.99 -5.21 -0.54
N LEU A 125 28.01 -6.08 -0.28
CA LEU A 125 28.24 -7.48 0.11
C LEU A 125 29.36 -8.07 -0.75
N PRO A 126 30.34 -8.76 -0.15
CA PRO A 126 31.47 -9.29 -0.90
C PRO A 126 30.98 -10.10 -2.10
N ALA A 127 31.55 -9.88 -3.28
CA ALA A 127 31.07 -10.44 -4.55
C ALA A 127 30.98 -11.98 -4.62
N TYR A 128 31.49 -12.69 -3.61
CA TYR A 128 31.39 -14.14 -3.45
C TYR A 128 30.16 -14.59 -2.63
N THR A 129 29.35 -13.66 -2.13
CA THR A 129 28.15 -13.95 -1.32
C THR A 129 26.93 -13.94 -2.24
N GLU A 130 26.41 -15.11 -2.61
CA GLU A 130 25.12 -15.22 -3.26
C GLU A 130 24.03 -15.05 -2.19
N VAL A 131 23.42 -13.87 -2.16
CA VAL A 131 22.24 -13.61 -1.33
C VAL A 131 21.05 -14.35 -1.96
N ASP A 132 20.26 -15.03 -1.14
CA ASP A 132 18.99 -15.59 -1.60
C ASP A 132 18.14 -14.50 -2.26
N ARG A 133 17.51 -14.80 -3.40
CA ARG A 133 16.71 -13.84 -4.18
C ARG A 133 15.55 -13.25 -3.37
N THR A 134 15.08 -13.97 -2.36
CA THR A 134 14.01 -13.51 -1.47
C THR A 134 14.47 -12.40 -0.53
N VAL A 135 15.76 -12.33 -0.18
CA VAL A 135 16.29 -11.33 0.76
C VAL A 135 16.27 -9.94 0.12
N PRO A 136 15.65 -8.92 0.77
CA PRO A 136 15.50 -7.57 0.22
C PRO A 136 16.79 -6.74 0.43
N ALA A 137 17.89 -7.14 -0.20
CA ALA A 137 19.19 -6.46 -0.07
C ALA A 137 19.33 -5.20 -0.94
N ASP A 138 18.35 -4.94 -1.82
CA ASP A 138 18.35 -3.80 -2.73
C ASP A 138 18.27 -2.46 -1.98
N PRO A 139 19.13 -1.48 -2.30
CA PRO A 139 19.01 -0.15 -1.71
C PRO A 139 17.67 0.49 -2.06
N GLN A 140 17.09 1.12 -1.05
CA GLN A 140 16.02 2.08 -1.22
C GLN A 140 16.58 3.50 -1.36
N TYR A 141 15.75 4.45 -1.80
CA TYR A 141 16.18 5.84 -1.87
C TYR A 141 16.26 6.46 -0.48
N PRO A 142 17.29 7.29 -0.20
CA PRO A 142 17.30 8.12 0.99
C PRO A 142 16.06 9.01 1.04
N SER A 143 15.45 9.14 2.21
CA SER A 143 14.22 9.92 2.38
C SER A 143 14.29 10.77 3.65
N LEU A 144 13.59 11.90 3.61
CA LEU A 144 13.69 12.97 4.61
C LEU A 144 12.30 13.46 4.97
N ILE A 145 12.04 13.67 6.27
CA ILE A 145 10.80 14.26 6.77
C ILE A 145 11.12 15.27 7.85
N ALA A 146 10.76 16.53 7.62
CA ALA A 146 10.87 17.58 8.64
C ALA A 146 9.82 17.35 9.74
N LEU A 147 10.25 17.26 10.99
CA LEU A 147 9.38 17.09 12.15
C LEU A 147 9.05 18.44 12.80
N SER A 148 10.02 19.36 12.80
CA SER A 148 9.90 20.73 13.28
C SER A 148 10.91 21.63 12.56
N PRO A 149 10.91 22.95 12.79
CA PRO A 149 11.96 23.83 12.25
C PRO A 149 13.38 23.47 12.71
N GLN A 150 13.53 22.69 13.78
CA GLN A 150 14.81 22.27 14.34
C GLN A 150 15.10 20.78 14.17
N LEU A 151 14.14 19.96 13.72
CA LEU A 151 14.28 18.51 13.67
C LEU A 151 13.95 17.97 12.28
N LEU A 152 14.87 17.21 11.72
CA LEU A 152 14.73 16.52 10.44
C LEU A 152 15.01 15.03 10.65
N LEU A 153 14.06 14.17 10.30
CA LEU A 153 14.24 12.73 10.31
C LEU A 153 14.70 12.26 8.94
N ALA A 154 15.70 11.40 8.89
CA ALA A 154 16.29 10.90 7.66
C ALA A 154 16.44 9.38 7.71
N THR A 155 16.36 8.74 6.55
CA THR A 155 16.95 7.41 6.35
C THR A 155 17.89 7.45 5.15
N ASN A 156 18.96 6.66 5.23
CA ASN A 156 19.90 6.47 4.12
C ASN A 156 19.41 5.46 3.07
N GLY A 157 18.20 4.90 3.22
CA GLY A 157 17.68 3.90 2.28
C GLY A 157 18.29 2.50 2.42
N ARG A 158 19.17 2.30 3.41
CA ARG A 158 19.80 1.01 3.75
C ARG A 158 19.34 0.47 5.10
N GLY A 159 18.48 1.21 5.78
CA GLY A 159 17.85 0.83 7.04
C GLY A 159 18.32 1.62 8.25
N ASP A 160 19.36 2.46 8.12
CA ASP A 160 19.71 3.43 9.14
C ASP A 160 18.71 4.58 9.13
N ILE A 161 18.26 4.96 10.32
CA ILE A 161 17.34 6.06 10.57
C ILE A 161 18.03 7.03 11.53
N GLU A 162 18.12 8.29 11.13
CA GLU A 162 18.89 9.33 11.82
C GLU A 162 18.02 10.56 12.08
N LEU A 163 18.01 11.04 13.33
CA LEU A 163 17.39 12.30 13.71
C LEU A 163 18.43 13.40 13.72
N ILE A 164 18.20 14.42 12.92
CA ILE A 164 19.11 15.55 12.72
C ILE A 164 18.55 16.77 13.45
N GLY A 165 19.31 17.26 14.43
CA GLY A 165 19.10 18.56 15.05
C GLY A 165 19.69 19.67 14.21
N MET A 166 18.88 20.67 13.88
CA MET A 166 19.30 21.85 13.14
C MET A 166 19.45 23.03 14.09
N SER A 167 20.63 23.63 14.07
CA SER A 167 20.90 24.89 14.76
C SER A 167 21.04 26.02 13.75
N HIS A 168 20.43 27.17 14.06
CA HIS A 168 20.50 28.36 13.21
C HIS A 168 21.31 29.44 13.94
N THR A 169 22.55 29.69 13.50
CA THR A 169 23.42 30.72 14.07
C THR A 169 23.85 31.68 12.96
N GLU A 170 23.57 32.98 13.13
CA GLU A 170 23.98 34.10 12.25
C GLU A 170 24.28 33.73 10.78
N GLY A 171 23.27 33.29 10.04
CA GLY A 171 23.35 33.00 8.60
C GLY A 171 23.85 31.60 8.21
N HIS A 172 24.30 30.79 9.16
CA HIS A 172 24.70 29.41 8.96
C HIS A 172 23.70 28.46 9.61
N THR A 173 23.48 27.32 8.96
CA THR A 173 22.72 26.23 9.57
C THR A 173 23.55 25.00 9.52
N ALA A 174 23.81 24.46 10.70
CA ALA A 174 24.52 23.20 10.87
C ALA A 174 23.52 22.17 11.40
N GLY A 175 23.57 20.99 10.79
CA GLY A 175 22.89 19.80 11.27
C GLY A 175 23.85 18.98 12.13
N THR A 176 23.34 18.41 13.22
CA THR A 176 24.05 17.42 14.04
C THR A 176 23.15 16.20 14.20
N ILE A 177 23.69 15.00 13.99
CA ILE A 177 22.95 13.77 14.25
C ILE A 177 22.80 13.62 15.77
N ILE A 178 21.56 13.66 16.25
CA ILE A 178 21.23 13.51 17.67
C ILE A 178 20.89 12.05 17.98
N VAL A 179 20.17 11.38 17.08
CA VAL A 179 19.80 9.97 17.23
C VAL A 179 20.22 9.20 16.00
N SER A 180 20.79 8.02 16.20
CA SER A 180 20.93 7.00 15.16
C SER A 180 20.26 5.72 15.63
N ALA A 181 19.43 5.14 14.79
CA ALA A 181 18.78 3.87 15.01
C ALA A 181 18.77 3.07 13.70
N TYR A 182 18.42 1.80 13.75
CA TYR A 182 18.23 1.00 12.55
C TYR A 182 16.90 0.26 12.59
N TYR A 183 16.33 0.07 11.40
CA TYR A 183 15.13 -0.71 11.20
C TYR A 183 15.46 -2.20 11.05
N GLU A 184 14.88 -3.04 11.91
CA GLU A 184 15.16 -4.48 11.98
C GLU A 184 14.24 -5.34 11.09
N GLY A 185 13.17 -4.76 10.54
CA GLY A 185 12.17 -5.54 9.80
C GLY A 185 11.20 -6.32 10.70
N ASP A 186 10.53 -7.30 10.10
CA ASP A 186 9.69 -8.27 10.81
C ASP A 186 10.47 -9.49 11.33
N GLY A 187 11.77 -9.55 11.04
CA GLY A 187 12.69 -10.60 11.49
C GLY A 187 12.80 -11.79 10.54
N THR A 188 12.06 -11.79 9.42
CA THR A 188 12.13 -12.82 8.38
C THR A 188 13.01 -12.41 7.20
N GLU A 189 13.49 -11.16 7.17
CA GLU A 189 14.17 -10.59 6.01
C GLU A 189 15.54 -11.20 5.70
N GLY A 190 16.21 -11.81 6.69
CA GLY A 190 17.54 -12.39 6.52
C GLY A 190 18.68 -11.36 6.41
N LEU A 191 18.39 -10.07 6.61
CA LEU A 191 19.38 -9.01 6.81
C LEU A 191 18.94 -8.05 7.91
N SER A 192 19.91 -7.40 8.55
CA SER A 192 19.69 -6.28 9.46
C SER A 192 20.92 -5.36 9.38
N PRO A 193 20.76 -4.05 9.14
CA PRO A 193 19.49 -3.32 9.03
C PRO A 193 18.74 -3.63 7.72
N VAL A 194 17.42 -3.46 7.72
CA VAL A 194 16.56 -3.69 6.54
C VAL A 194 16.38 -2.38 5.76
N PRO A 195 16.68 -2.34 4.44
CA PRO A 195 16.44 -1.19 3.58
C PRO A 195 14.99 -0.70 3.66
N CYS A 196 14.81 0.59 3.97
CA CYS A 196 13.49 1.18 4.12
C CYS A 196 13.44 2.63 3.63
N VAL A 197 12.22 3.14 3.45
CA VAL A 197 11.91 4.53 3.08
C VAL A 197 10.86 5.08 4.03
N LEU A 198 11.01 6.33 4.44
CA LEU A 198 10.04 7.07 5.24
C LEU A 198 8.84 7.47 4.37
N LEU A 199 7.64 7.05 4.75
CA LEU A 199 6.39 7.47 4.14
C LEU A 199 5.83 8.73 4.81
N THR A 200 5.84 8.75 6.14
CA THR A 200 5.39 9.89 6.95
C THR A 200 6.02 9.83 8.34
N ALA A 201 6.17 10.98 9.00
CA ALA A 201 6.63 11.04 10.38
C ALA A 201 6.06 12.28 11.08
N ARG A 202 5.89 12.20 12.40
CA ARG A 202 5.36 13.28 13.22
C ARG A 202 5.98 13.23 14.61
N LEU A 203 6.33 14.41 15.14
CA LEU A 203 6.64 14.58 16.56
C LEU A 203 5.33 14.83 17.31
N VAL A 204 5.03 13.96 18.27
CA VAL A 204 3.86 14.08 19.15
C VAL A 204 4.36 14.03 20.59
N ASP A 205 4.12 15.11 21.33
CA ASP A 205 4.73 15.35 22.64
C ASP A 205 6.27 15.21 22.56
N GLU A 206 6.82 14.17 23.16
CA GLU A 206 8.26 13.84 23.17
C GLU A 206 8.56 12.52 22.44
N LYS A 207 7.65 12.08 21.56
CA LYS A 207 7.79 10.85 20.78
C LYS A 207 7.83 11.15 19.29
N VAL A 208 8.81 10.57 18.61
CA VAL A 208 8.87 10.58 17.15
C VAL A 208 8.16 9.33 16.66
N MET A 209 7.00 9.53 16.03
CA MET A 209 6.25 8.50 15.33
C MET A 209 6.62 8.54 13.85
N MET A 210 6.83 7.38 13.23
CA MET A 210 7.09 7.30 11.80
C MET A 210 6.46 6.05 11.18
N VAL A 211 6.20 6.14 9.88
CA VAL A 211 5.81 4.99 9.07
C VAL A 211 6.85 4.82 7.98
N VAL A 212 7.40 3.61 7.88
CA VAL A 212 8.34 3.22 6.82
C VAL A 212 7.75 2.12 5.97
N TYR A 213 8.18 2.03 4.71
CA TYR A 213 8.01 0.81 3.93
C TYR A 213 9.34 0.12 3.68
N SER A 214 9.31 -1.22 3.61
CA SER A 214 10.41 -2.06 3.16
C SER A 214 9.88 -3.19 2.27
N ARG A 215 10.74 -3.82 1.49
CA ARG A 215 10.38 -5.05 0.74
C ARG A 215 10.39 -6.24 1.70
N ALA A 216 9.39 -7.11 1.61
CA ALA A 216 9.32 -8.33 2.40
C ALA A 216 10.23 -9.43 1.80
N ALA A 217 10.70 -10.36 2.62
CA ALA A 217 11.48 -11.50 2.15
C ALA A 217 10.60 -12.59 1.51
N CYS A 218 10.17 -12.36 0.29
CA CYS A 218 9.41 -13.34 -0.49
C CYS A 218 9.75 -13.27 -1.98
N ALA A 219 9.43 -14.34 -2.71
CA ALA A 219 9.66 -14.42 -4.15
C ALA A 219 8.77 -13.46 -4.95
N GLU A 220 7.54 -13.23 -4.49
CA GLU A 220 6.63 -12.21 -5.00
C GLU A 220 6.98 -10.84 -4.40
N SER A 221 6.78 -9.74 -5.12
CA SER A 221 7.00 -8.39 -4.56
C SER A 221 5.90 -8.03 -3.57
N LYS A 222 6.16 -8.22 -2.26
CA LYS A 222 5.32 -7.72 -1.16
C LYS A 222 6.08 -6.67 -0.35
N PHE A 223 5.33 -5.79 0.31
CA PHE A 223 5.86 -4.66 1.07
C PHE A 223 5.37 -4.72 2.51
N ASN A 224 6.29 -4.50 3.44
CA ASN A 224 6.03 -4.33 4.85
C ASN A 224 5.90 -2.83 5.13
N ILE A 225 4.80 -2.42 5.75
CA ILE A 225 4.52 -1.06 6.20
C ILE A 225 4.60 -1.06 7.72
N ALA A 226 5.71 -0.57 8.25
CA ALA A 226 6.00 -0.61 9.68
C ALA A 226 5.73 0.74 10.32
N VAL A 227 4.97 0.73 11.42
CA VAL A 227 4.79 1.89 12.29
C VAL A 227 5.75 1.79 13.45
N LEU A 228 6.66 2.75 13.54
CA LEU A 228 7.77 2.77 14.48
C LEU A 228 7.68 3.99 15.38
N GLU A 229 8.19 3.86 16.61
CA GLU A 229 8.35 5.00 17.51
C GLU A 229 9.68 4.96 18.28
N PHE A 230 10.11 6.13 18.74
CA PHE A 230 11.11 6.26 19.80
C PHE A 230 10.90 7.56 20.59
N GLU A 231 11.42 7.60 21.81
CA GLU A 231 11.37 8.79 22.67
C GLU A 231 12.52 9.74 22.36
N LEU A 232 12.22 11.03 22.26
CA LEU A 232 13.19 12.07 22.00
C LEU A 232 14.14 12.20 23.21
N PRO A 233 15.47 12.15 23.02
CA PRO A 233 16.40 12.31 24.14
C PRO A 233 16.31 13.71 24.75
N VAL A 234 16.36 13.78 26.08
CA VAL A 234 16.35 15.04 26.84
C VAL A 234 17.60 15.91 26.56
N ASP A 235 18.74 15.28 26.24
CA ASP A 235 19.98 15.97 25.89
C ASP A 235 20.24 15.88 24.38
N HIS A 236 19.97 16.97 23.66
CA HIS A 236 20.21 17.10 22.23
C HIS A 236 21.67 17.41 21.87
N THR A 237 22.57 17.53 22.85
CA THR A 237 23.99 17.84 22.61
C THR A 237 24.86 16.60 22.41
N GLN A 238 24.35 15.43 22.82
CA GLN A 238 25.03 14.15 22.66
C GLN A 238 24.37 13.31 21.58
N HIS A 239 25.17 12.48 20.92
CA HIS A 239 24.70 11.47 19.98
C HIS A 239 24.19 10.26 20.76
N HIS A 240 22.96 9.82 20.49
CA HIS A 240 22.32 8.69 21.14
C HIS A 240 22.06 7.58 20.12
N HIS A 241 22.41 6.34 20.49
CA HIS A 241 21.99 5.16 19.74
C HIS A 241 20.77 4.54 20.42
N ILE A 242 19.65 4.47 19.70
CA ILE A 242 18.35 4.09 20.27
C ILE A 242 17.78 2.90 19.50
N LYS A 243 17.07 2.03 20.20
CA LYS A 243 16.28 0.96 19.59
C LYS A 243 14.92 1.51 19.18
N LEU A 244 14.49 1.22 17.95
CA LEU A 244 13.15 1.57 17.49
C LEU A 244 12.13 0.59 18.07
N ASP A 245 11.06 1.14 18.63
CA ASP A 245 9.90 0.35 19.04
C ASP A 245 9.00 0.14 17.82
N THR A 246 8.98 -1.09 17.31
CA THR A 246 8.08 -1.48 16.22
C THR A 246 6.72 -1.79 16.80
N LEU A 247 5.75 -0.90 16.58
CA LEU A 247 4.40 -1.03 17.11
C LEU A 247 3.63 -2.13 16.39
N HIS A 248 3.59 -2.04 15.06
CA HIS A 248 2.99 -3.05 14.19
C HIS A 248 3.56 -2.95 12.77
N ILE A 249 3.42 -4.05 12.02
CA ILE A 249 3.81 -4.13 10.60
C ILE A 249 2.62 -4.72 9.83
N GLN A 250 2.18 -3.99 8.82
CA GLN A 250 1.16 -4.40 7.86
C GLN A 250 1.83 -4.84 6.57
N ARG A 251 1.47 -5.99 6.00
CA ARG A 251 2.05 -6.53 4.77
C ARG A 251 1.04 -6.55 3.64
N GLY A 252 1.43 -6.05 2.47
CA GLY A 252 0.57 -5.96 1.29
C GLY A 252 1.35 -6.13 -0.01
N THR A 253 0.65 -6.08 -1.13
CA THR A 253 1.23 -6.25 -2.48
C THR A 253 1.74 -4.94 -3.09
N GLU A 254 1.53 -3.80 -2.43
CA GLU A 254 1.93 -2.50 -2.94
C GLU A 254 2.38 -1.53 -1.84
N VAL A 255 3.10 -0.49 -2.24
CA VAL A 255 3.41 0.65 -1.39
C VAL A 255 2.21 1.60 -1.39
N PRO A 256 1.73 2.06 -0.22
CA PRO A 256 0.58 2.95 -0.12
C PRO A 256 0.71 4.20 -1.00
N ALA A 257 -0.37 4.53 -1.73
CA ALA A 257 -0.46 5.79 -2.47
C ALA A 257 -0.61 7.00 -1.54
N TYR A 258 -1.11 6.76 -0.32
CA TYR A 258 -1.30 7.76 0.71
C TYR A 258 -0.91 7.20 2.08
N CYS A 259 -0.20 8.00 2.89
CA CYS A 259 0.10 7.66 4.26
C CYS A 259 0.15 8.93 5.12
N ALA A 260 -0.52 8.93 6.26
CA ALA A 260 -0.49 10.04 7.20
C ALA A 260 -0.64 9.56 8.65
N ILE A 261 0.00 10.26 9.59
CA ILE A 261 -0.19 10.06 11.03
C ILE A 261 -1.18 11.12 11.54
N SER A 262 -2.15 10.66 12.33
CA SER A 262 -3.12 11.48 13.10
C SER A 262 -2.44 12.57 13.93
N HIS A 263 -3.18 13.62 14.30
CA HIS A 263 -2.59 14.72 15.05
C HIS A 263 -2.10 14.32 16.45
N ASN A 264 -2.80 13.39 17.08
CA ASN A 264 -2.47 12.86 18.39
C ASN A 264 -1.50 11.66 18.34
N GLY A 265 -1.05 11.23 17.16
CA GLY A 265 -0.14 10.09 17.00
C GLY A 265 -0.74 8.72 17.36
N ASN A 266 -2.04 8.62 17.64
CA ASN A 266 -2.68 7.37 18.07
C ASN A 266 -3.16 6.49 16.93
N SER A 267 -3.15 7.02 15.70
CA SER A 267 -3.59 6.29 14.51
C SER A 267 -2.83 6.73 13.27
N CYS A 268 -2.70 5.83 12.30
CA CYS A 268 -2.18 6.14 10.96
C CYS A 268 -3.23 5.78 9.91
N ILE A 269 -3.30 6.59 8.85
CA ILE A 269 -4.19 6.41 7.71
C ILE A 269 -3.33 5.89 6.56
N ILE A 270 -3.72 4.78 5.97
CA ILE A 270 -3.06 4.16 4.81
C ILE A 270 -4.08 4.10 3.67
N GLY A 271 -3.75 4.71 2.53
CA GLY A 271 -4.56 4.65 1.31
C GLY A 271 -3.91 3.73 0.26
N CYS A 272 -4.63 2.68 -0.11
CA CYS A 272 -4.17 1.61 -1.01
C CYS A 272 -5.32 0.99 -1.80
N GLU A 273 -5.03 0.38 -2.94
CA GLU A 273 -5.96 -0.42 -3.75
C GLU A 273 -6.19 -1.80 -3.13
N ALA A 274 -5.14 -2.42 -2.58
CA ALA A 274 -5.19 -3.75 -1.96
C ALA A 274 -5.17 -3.68 -0.43
N PRO A 275 -5.86 -4.59 0.29
CA PRO A 275 -5.80 -4.64 1.74
C PRO A 275 -4.43 -5.11 2.23
N PHE A 276 -4.11 -4.78 3.48
CA PHE A 276 -2.91 -5.27 4.17
C PHE A 276 -3.27 -6.28 5.25
N GLU A 277 -2.33 -7.16 5.55
CA GLU A 277 -2.41 -8.15 6.63
C GLU A 277 -1.40 -7.83 7.74
N MET A 278 -1.83 -7.88 9.00
CA MET A 278 -0.94 -7.61 10.12
C MET A 278 0.00 -8.79 10.37
N VAL A 279 1.31 -8.57 10.20
CA VAL A 279 2.35 -9.59 10.40
C VAL A 279 3.09 -9.42 11.73
N HIS A 280 3.11 -8.20 12.27
CA HIS A 280 3.65 -7.88 13.60
C HIS A 280 2.71 -6.90 14.30
N GLY A 281 2.43 -7.08 15.59
CA GLY A 281 1.51 -6.25 16.36
C GLY A 281 0.87 -7.02 17.50
N LYS A 282 0.22 -6.31 18.43
CA LYS A 282 -0.54 -6.95 19.50
C LYS A 282 -1.81 -7.51 18.88
N ARG A 283 -2.08 -8.81 18.99
CA ARG A 283 -3.38 -9.35 18.57
C ARG A 283 -4.41 -9.04 19.65
N ILE A 284 -5.64 -8.69 19.26
CA ILE A 284 -6.77 -8.67 20.20
C ILE A 284 -6.95 -10.12 20.66
N GLU A 285 -6.57 -10.41 21.90
CA GLU A 285 -7.17 -11.52 22.63
C GLU A 285 -8.61 -11.06 22.88
N GLU A 286 -9.56 -11.56 22.09
CA GLU A 286 -10.96 -11.39 22.44
C GLU A 286 -11.13 -12.04 23.82
N ASP A 287 -11.52 -11.25 24.83
CA ASP A 287 -12.00 -11.75 26.13
C ASP A 287 -13.32 -12.52 25.88
N VAL A 288 -13.18 -13.73 25.31
CA VAL A 288 -14.18 -14.77 25.44
C VAL A 288 -14.05 -15.25 26.87
N GLU A 289 -15.01 -14.87 27.72
CA GLU A 289 -15.23 -15.56 29.00
C GLU A 289 -15.28 -17.06 28.70
N THR A 290 -14.18 -17.72 29.03
CA THR A 290 -13.94 -19.14 28.80
C THR A 290 -14.63 -19.89 29.93
N GLU A 291 -15.94 -20.12 29.79
CA GLU A 291 -16.51 -21.35 30.35
C GLU A 291 -15.98 -22.51 29.50
N ASP A 292 -14.84 -23.06 29.93
CA ASP A 292 -14.17 -24.31 29.49
C ASP A 292 -14.63 -24.84 28.12
N LEU A 293 -14.39 -24.04 27.09
CA LEU A 293 -14.36 -24.45 25.69
C LEU A 293 -12.87 -24.57 25.32
N PRO A 294 -12.37 -25.78 25.01
CA PRO A 294 -10.96 -25.96 24.72
C PRO A 294 -10.56 -25.24 23.41
N ALA A 295 -9.52 -24.42 23.51
CA ALA A 295 -8.91 -23.64 22.43
C ALA A 295 -8.46 -24.52 21.24
N PRO A 296 -8.47 -23.96 20.01
CA PRO A 296 -8.22 -24.70 18.79
C PRO A 296 -6.73 -25.02 18.71
N THR A 297 -6.41 -26.30 18.81
CA THR A 297 -5.16 -26.78 18.25
C THR A 297 -5.34 -26.67 16.72
N ILE A 298 -4.41 -26.07 15.97
CA ILE A 298 -4.20 -26.48 14.57
C ILE A 298 -3.59 -27.89 14.64
N GLN A 299 -4.40 -28.84 15.11
CA GLN A 299 -4.41 -30.13 14.50
C GLN A 299 -5.06 -29.88 13.15
N ASN A 300 -4.52 -30.46 12.09
CA ASN A 300 -5.37 -30.84 10.97
C ASN A 300 -6.47 -31.73 11.55
N ALA A 301 -7.53 -31.14 12.09
CA ALA A 301 -8.77 -31.84 12.39
C ALA A 301 -9.28 -32.22 11.02
N LYS A 302 -8.96 -33.44 10.64
CA LYS A 302 -9.39 -34.04 9.39
C LYS A 302 -10.90 -33.73 9.27
N PRO A 303 -11.36 -33.08 8.19
CA PRO A 303 -12.77 -32.71 8.07
C PRO A 303 -13.61 -33.97 8.26
N ALA A 304 -14.79 -33.83 8.89
CA ALA A 304 -15.66 -34.96 9.26
C ALA A 304 -16.00 -35.86 8.05
N TYR A 305 -15.91 -35.29 6.85
CA TYR A 305 -15.99 -35.98 5.59
C TYR A 305 -15.09 -35.30 4.55
N GLN A 306 -14.76 -36.03 3.49
CA GLN A 306 -14.13 -35.50 2.28
C GLN A 306 -15.11 -35.67 1.14
N TRP A 307 -15.15 -34.73 0.20
CA TRP A 307 -15.99 -34.87 -0.97
C TRP A 307 -15.30 -34.36 -2.22
N SER A 308 -15.66 -34.95 -3.36
CA SER A 308 -15.16 -34.60 -4.68
C SER A 308 -16.29 -34.68 -5.69
N GLN A 309 -16.14 -34.02 -6.84
CA GLN A 309 -17.11 -34.14 -7.93
C GLN A 309 -16.42 -34.23 -9.29
N ASP A 310 -16.99 -35.03 -10.19
CA ASP A 310 -16.59 -35.09 -11.60
C ASP A 310 -17.82 -35.18 -12.49
N GLY A 311 -18.05 -34.13 -13.30
CA GLY A 311 -19.28 -34.01 -14.08
C GLY A 311 -20.54 -34.13 -13.22
N ALA A 312 -21.32 -35.18 -13.50
CA ALA A 312 -22.57 -35.50 -12.81
C ALA A 312 -22.38 -36.21 -11.46
N ASP A 313 -21.20 -36.74 -11.18
CA ASP A 313 -20.96 -37.60 -10.01
C ASP A 313 -20.35 -36.80 -8.85
N ILE A 314 -20.81 -37.09 -7.64
CA ILE A 314 -20.29 -36.58 -6.38
C ILE A 314 -19.93 -37.78 -5.52
N THR A 315 -18.71 -37.80 -4.99
CA THR A 315 -18.25 -38.84 -4.06
C THR A 315 -18.01 -38.22 -2.70
N VAL A 316 -18.61 -38.77 -1.65
CA VAL A 316 -18.47 -38.33 -0.26
C VAL A 316 -17.87 -39.46 0.56
N GLN A 317 -16.83 -39.21 1.33
CA GLN A 317 -16.10 -40.19 2.12
C GLN A 317 -16.07 -39.81 3.60
N LEU A 318 -16.49 -40.72 4.46
CA LEU A 318 -16.51 -40.55 5.93
C LEU A 318 -15.82 -41.74 6.60
N GLN A 319 -15.12 -41.48 7.70
CA GLN A 319 -14.48 -42.52 8.49
C GLN A 319 -15.39 -42.94 9.65
N VAL A 320 -15.85 -44.20 9.66
CA VAL A 320 -16.60 -44.84 10.75
C VAL A 320 -15.70 -45.78 11.56
N ALA A 321 -16.15 -46.25 12.73
CA ALA A 321 -15.38 -47.14 13.59
C ALA A 321 -15.05 -48.48 12.90
N GLU A 322 -13.80 -48.94 13.06
CA GLU A 322 -13.36 -50.24 12.55
C GLU A 322 -14.21 -51.37 13.16
N GLY A 323 -14.81 -52.20 12.32
CA GLY A 323 -15.73 -53.27 12.74
C GLY A 323 -17.22 -52.91 12.73
N THR A 324 -17.59 -51.68 12.36
CA THR A 324 -18.99 -51.29 12.10
C THR A 324 -19.58 -52.21 11.03
N SER A 325 -20.73 -52.81 11.32
CA SER A 325 -21.46 -53.65 10.38
C SER A 325 -22.41 -52.81 9.53
N SER A 326 -22.69 -53.24 8.29
CA SER A 326 -23.66 -52.53 7.43
C SER A 326 -25.07 -52.43 8.03
N SER A 327 -25.44 -53.34 8.94
CA SER A 327 -26.71 -53.31 9.70
C SER A 327 -26.80 -52.18 10.73
N GLU A 328 -25.68 -51.53 11.06
CA GLU A 328 -25.60 -50.42 12.00
C GLU A 328 -25.67 -49.05 11.32
N ILE A 329 -25.67 -49.02 9.99
CA ILE A 329 -25.74 -47.80 9.18
C ILE A 329 -27.15 -47.67 8.58
N ASN A 330 -27.82 -46.57 8.87
CA ASN A 330 -29.05 -46.17 8.18
C ASN A 330 -28.74 -44.96 7.30
N CYS A 331 -28.63 -45.19 5.99
CA CYS A 331 -28.39 -44.17 4.98
C CYS A 331 -29.60 -44.12 4.04
N GLN A 332 -30.29 -42.98 4.00
CA GLN A 332 -31.40 -42.68 3.10
C GLN A 332 -31.08 -41.44 2.27
N LEU A 333 -31.02 -41.64 0.96
CA LEU A 333 -30.76 -40.58 0.00
C LEU A 333 -32.10 -40.20 -0.65
N LYS A 334 -32.49 -38.92 -0.52
CA LYS A 334 -33.67 -38.35 -1.16
C LYS A 334 -33.26 -37.28 -2.15
N SER A 335 -34.18 -36.88 -3.03
CA SER A 335 -33.89 -35.97 -4.14
C SER A 335 -33.19 -34.67 -3.75
N SER A 336 -33.35 -34.17 -2.52
CA SER A 336 -32.72 -32.93 -2.05
C SER A 336 -32.10 -33.04 -0.65
N SER A 337 -31.98 -34.23 -0.08
CA SER A 337 -31.52 -34.38 1.31
C SER A 337 -30.89 -35.74 1.57
N VAL A 338 -29.91 -35.77 2.46
CA VAL A 338 -29.26 -36.99 2.96
C VAL A 338 -29.64 -37.22 4.41
N THR A 339 -30.08 -38.43 4.72
CA THR A 339 -30.21 -38.90 6.11
C THR A 339 -29.20 -40.01 6.32
N LEU A 340 -28.24 -39.81 7.23
CA LEU A 340 -27.22 -40.80 7.55
C LEU A 340 -27.09 -40.86 9.07
N THR A 341 -27.30 -42.05 9.64
CA THR A 341 -27.10 -42.28 11.06
C THR A 341 -26.34 -43.60 11.25
N VAL A 342 -25.28 -43.56 12.04
CA VAL A 342 -24.48 -44.75 12.40
C VAL A 342 -24.73 -45.08 13.87
N ARG A 343 -25.19 -46.30 14.15
CA ARG A 343 -25.55 -46.72 15.52
C ARG A 343 -24.31 -46.73 16.42
N GLY A 344 -24.34 -45.93 17.49
CA GLY A 344 -23.23 -45.79 18.43
C GLY A 344 -22.21 -44.71 18.06
N GLN A 345 -22.45 -43.94 16.98
CA GLN A 345 -21.63 -42.79 16.59
C GLN A 345 -22.54 -41.58 16.32
N GLU A 346 -22.79 -40.77 17.36
CA GLU A 346 -23.66 -39.57 17.25
C GLU A 346 -23.02 -38.45 16.44
N ASP A 347 -21.69 -38.45 16.31
CA ASP A 347 -20.92 -37.45 15.53
C ASP A 347 -21.12 -37.58 14.01
N ILE A 348 -21.66 -38.72 13.54
CA ILE A 348 -21.97 -38.99 12.12
C ILE A 348 -23.49 -39.17 11.98
N ALA A 349 -24.22 -38.12 12.38
CA ALA A 349 -25.67 -38.04 12.31
C ALA A 349 -26.12 -36.85 11.44
N TYR A 350 -26.48 -37.15 10.19
CA TYR A 350 -27.19 -36.21 9.32
C TYR A 350 -28.67 -36.57 9.34
N ASP A 351 -29.51 -35.78 10.00
CA ASP A 351 -30.97 -35.94 9.96
C ASP A 351 -31.56 -35.02 8.88
N CYS A 352 -32.01 -35.62 7.77
CA CYS A 352 -32.59 -34.90 6.63
C CYS A 352 -31.78 -33.67 6.17
N LYS A 353 -30.44 -33.74 6.25
CA LYS A 353 -29.55 -32.61 5.91
C LYS A 353 -29.71 -32.28 4.44
N LYS A 354 -30.00 -31.01 4.14
CA LYS A 354 -30.34 -30.57 2.79
C LYS A 354 -29.08 -30.39 1.95
N LEU A 355 -29.10 -30.97 0.76
CA LEU A 355 -28.01 -30.86 -0.21
C LEU A 355 -28.07 -29.51 -0.92
N TRP A 356 -26.94 -29.06 -1.46
CA TRP A 356 -26.86 -27.79 -2.19
C TRP A 356 -27.83 -27.76 -3.39
N SER A 357 -27.98 -28.88 -4.10
CA SER A 357 -28.96 -29.05 -5.15
C SER A 357 -29.50 -30.50 -5.20
N THR A 358 -30.29 -30.82 -6.21
CA THR A 358 -31.00 -32.09 -6.32
C THR A 358 -30.15 -33.22 -6.91
N ILE A 359 -30.32 -34.44 -6.38
CA ILE A 359 -29.69 -35.70 -6.84
C ILE A 359 -30.74 -36.66 -7.40
N ARG A 360 -30.32 -37.68 -8.16
CA ARG A 360 -31.15 -38.81 -8.63
C ARG A 360 -31.04 -39.97 -7.63
N PRO A 361 -32.01 -40.17 -6.71
CA PRO A 361 -31.84 -41.14 -5.62
C PRO A 361 -31.64 -42.58 -6.09
N ASP A 362 -32.28 -42.94 -7.22
CA ASP A 362 -32.20 -44.29 -7.80
C ASP A 362 -30.80 -44.63 -8.34
N ASP A 363 -30.00 -43.61 -8.68
CA ASP A 363 -28.63 -43.74 -9.18
C ASP A 363 -27.58 -43.57 -8.07
N CYS A 364 -27.99 -43.26 -6.84
CA CYS A 364 -27.09 -43.05 -5.72
C CYS A 364 -26.87 -44.35 -4.93
N THR A 365 -25.64 -44.60 -4.48
CA THR A 365 -25.30 -45.79 -3.69
C THR A 365 -24.35 -45.44 -2.55
N TRP A 366 -24.19 -46.34 -1.59
CA TRP A 366 -23.16 -46.22 -0.55
C TRP A 366 -22.48 -47.56 -0.30
N THR A 367 -21.20 -47.52 0.08
CA THR A 367 -20.38 -48.71 0.36
C THR A 367 -19.60 -48.54 1.64
N LEU A 368 -19.40 -49.62 2.38
CA LEU A 368 -18.57 -49.65 3.58
C LEU A 368 -17.40 -50.61 3.39
N GLU A 369 -16.18 -50.10 3.53
CA GLU A 369 -14.95 -50.90 3.50
C GLU A 369 -14.59 -51.47 4.88
N ARG A 370 -13.75 -52.53 4.89
CA ARG A 370 -13.34 -53.22 6.13
C ARG A 370 -12.50 -52.36 7.08
N ASN A 371 -11.86 -51.32 6.55
CA ASN A 371 -11.10 -50.30 7.29
C ASN A 371 -12.01 -49.20 7.90
N GLY A 372 -13.33 -49.34 7.80
CA GLY A 372 -14.27 -48.34 8.30
C GLY A 372 -14.45 -47.13 7.39
N LEU A 373 -14.02 -47.16 6.13
CA LEU A 373 -14.30 -46.08 5.18
C LEU A 373 -15.72 -46.25 4.58
N LEU A 374 -16.61 -45.30 4.88
CA LEU A 374 -17.95 -45.19 4.32
C LEU A 374 -17.93 -44.21 3.15
N THR A 375 -18.25 -44.69 1.95
CA THR A 375 -18.28 -43.87 0.73
C THR A 375 -19.70 -43.79 0.18
N LEU A 376 -20.21 -42.58 -0.04
CA LEU A 376 -21.47 -42.30 -0.70
C LEU A 376 -21.19 -41.81 -2.12
N PHE A 377 -21.84 -42.43 -3.09
CA PHE A 377 -21.83 -42.04 -4.49
C PHE A 377 -23.18 -41.39 -4.80
N LEU A 378 -23.17 -40.09 -5.07
CA LEU A 378 -24.35 -39.31 -5.40
C LEU A 378 -24.29 -38.88 -6.87
N THR A 379 -25.40 -38.99 -7.58
CA THR A 379 -25.51 -38.52 -8.97
C THR A 379 -26.42 -37.32 -9.05
N LYS A 380 -25.92 -36.20 -9.58
CA LYS A 380 -26.67 -34.94 -9.73
C LYS A 380 -27.85 -35.14 -10.67
N GLN A 381 -28.95 -34.44 -10.39
CA GLN A 381 -30.08 -34.40 -11.33
C GLN A 381 -29.73 -33.57 -12.57
N ASP A 382 -29.02 -32.45 -12.37
CA ASP A 382 -28.47 -31.60 -13.43
C ASP A 382 -26.96 -31.85 -13.59
N GLU A 383 -26.62 -32.48 -14.71
CA GLU A 383 -25.27 -32.94 -15.04
C GLU A 383 -24.32 -31.79 -15.44
N TYR A 384 -24.87 -30.60 -15.75
CA TYR A 384 -24.09 -29.44 -16.19
C TYR A 384 -23.75 -28.47 -15.06
N THR A 385 -24.32 -28.66 -13.87
CA THR A 385 -24.12 -27.76 -12.73
C THR A 385 -23.01 -28.26 -11.80
N ARG A 386 -21.98 -27.43 -11.61
CA ARG A 386 -20.91 -27.66 -10.63
C ARG A 386 -21.36 -27.14 -9.26
N TRP A 387 -21.23 -27.98 -8.23
CA TRP A 387 -21.63 -27.60 -6.87
C TRP A 387 -20.49 -26.83 -6.20
N PRO A 388 -20.71 -25.62 -5.67
CA PRO A 388 -19.68 -24.89 -4.93
C PRO A 388 -19.41 -25.49 -3.54
N GLN A 389 -20.38 -26.23 -2.99
CA GLN A 389 -20.37 -26.87 -1.67
C GLN A 389 -21.31 -28.09 -1.67
N LEU A 390 -21.18 -29.00 -0.69
CA LEU A 390 -22.01 -30.23 -0.65
C LEU A 390 -23.43 -29.99 -0.10
N PHE A 391 -23.58 -29.16 0.93
CA PHE A 391 -24.86 -28.89 1.60
C PHE A 391 -25.38 -27.47 1.31
N ASP A 392 -26.63 -27.17 1.63
CA ASP A 392 -27.21 -25.84 1.34
C ASP A 392 -26.71 -24.71 2.25
N VAL A 393 -26.21 -25.05 3.44
CA VAL A 393 -25.44 -24.17 4.32
C VAL A 393 -23.97 -24.57 4.21
N ASP A 394 -23.11 -23.58 4.02
CA ASP A 394 -21.66 -23.78 3.93
C ASP A 394 -21.12 -24.29 5.27
N ASP A 395 -20.42 -25.42 5.25
CA ASP A 395 -19.77 -26.03 6.40
C ASP A 395 -18.23 -25.99 6.28
N GLU A 396 -17.70 -25.12 5.41
CA GLU A 396 -16.28 -24.82 5.18
C GLU A 396 -15.45 -26.04 4.71
N VAL A 397 -16.11 -27.15 4.33
CA VAL A 397 -15.44 -28.35 3.80
C VAL A 397 -15.20 -28.19 2.29
N LEU A 398 -13.96 -27.87 1.92
CA LEU A 398 -13.54 -27.68 0.53
C LEU A 398 -13.58 -28.99 -0.29
N GLU A 399 -13.85 -28.85 -1.60
CA GLU A 399 -13.77 -29.95 -2.56
C GLU A 399 -12.35 -30.53 -2.59
N THR A 400 -12.22 -31.84 -2.35
CA THR A 400 -10.95 -32.56 -2.40
C THR A 400 -10.69 -33.03 -3.83
N ILE A 401 -9.56 -32.62 -4.42
CA ILE A 401 -9.16 -33.09 -5.75
C ILE A 401 -8.62 -34.52 -5.63
N ASP A 402 -9.16 -35.44 -6.43
CA ASP A 402 -8.73 -36.84 -6.44
C ASP A 402 -7.21 -36.96 -6.72
N LYS A 403 -6.51 -37.77 -5.91
CA LYS A 403 -5.05 -37.97 -6.01
C LYS A 403 -4.63 -38.50 -7.38
N ALA A 404 -5.49 -39.28 -8.04
CA ALA A 404 -5.24 -39.76 -9.40
C ALA A 404 -5.26 -38.62 -10.43
N ARG A 405 -6.11 -37.60 -10.21
CA ARG A 405 -6.20 -36.41 -11.08
C ARG A 405 -5.05 -35.44 -10.81
N LEU A 406 -4.62 -35.28 -9.56
CA LEU A 406 -3.38 -34.59 -9.23
C LEU A 406 -2.16 -35.26 -9.88
N ALA A 407 -2.12 -36.60 -9.89
CA ALA A 407 -1.06 -37.33 -10.57
C ALA A 407 -1.09 -37.14 -12.10
N ASP A 408 -2.25 -37.19 -12.76
CA ASP A 408 -2.35 -36.90 -14.21
C ASP A 408 -2.01 -35.43 -14.53
N MET A 409 -2.36 -34.48 -13.65
CA MET A 409 -1.96 -33.08 -13.79
C MET A 409 -0.44 -32.92 -13.66
N VAL A 410 0.17 -33.56 -12.65
CA VAL A 410 1.63 -33.56 -12.44
C VAL A 410 2.34 -34.27 -13.60
N GLU A 411 1.85 -35.40 -14.09
CA GLU A 411 2.45 -36.15 -15.21
C GLU A 411 2.32 -35.37 -16.54
N ARG A 412 1.19 -34.68 -16.76
CA ARG A 412 1.04 -33.74 -17.90
C ARG A 412 1.97 -32.55 -17.79
N LEU A 413 2.15 -32.00 -16.59
CA LEU A 413 3.09 -30.91 -16.30
C LEU A 413 4.54 -31.36 -16.48
N GLU A 414 4.89 -32.56 -16.01
CA GLU A 414 6.21 -33.16 -16.20
C GLU A 414 6.56 -33.30 -17.68
N LYS A 415 5.58 -33.66 -18.51
CA LYS A 415 5.72 -33.74 -19.98
C LYS A 415 6.01 -32.40 -20.66
N PHE A 416 5.69 -31.27 -20.01
CA PHE A 416 6.06 -29.92 -20.47
C PHE A 416 7.36 -29.41 -19.83
N THR A 417 7.89 -30.08 -18.81
CA THR A 417 9.11 -29.66 -18.11
C THR A 417 10.32 -30.59 -18.34
N SER A 418 10.13 -31.76 -18.98
CA SER A 418 11.21 -32.65 -19.38
C SER A 418 11.42 -32.66 -20.90
N ASP A 419 12.10 -31.64 -21.42
CA ASP A 419 13.33 -31.88 -22.19
C ASP A 419 14.05 -30.58 -22.51
N GLY A 420 15.30 -30.52 -22.06
CA GLY A 420 16.26 -29.53 -22.47
C GLY A 420 16.60 -29.72 -23.94
N THR A 421 16.00 -28.90 -24.80
CA THR A 421 16.63 -28.46 -26.03
C THR A 421 16.14 -27.04 -26.28
N GLN A 422 17.05 -26.07 -26.19
CA GLN A 422 16.79 -24.69 -26.59
C GLN A 422 16.49 -24.66 -28.09
N PRO A 423 15.37 -24.05 -28.48
CA PRO A 423 15.44 -22.98 -29.46
C PRO A 423 14.85 -21.69 -28.87
N ASP A 424 15.61 -20.61 -29.02
CA ASP A 424 15.25 -19.23 -28.71
C ASP A 424 15.00 -18.87 -27.24
N ALA A 425 16.06 -19.03 -26.45
CA ALA A 425 16.23 -18.42 -25.13
C ALA A 425 16.08 -16.88 -25.11
N HIS A 426 15.94 -16.22 -26.26
CA HIS A 426 15.67 -14.78 -26.33
C HIS A 426 14.18 -14.43 -26.20
N ALA A 427 13.25 -15.34 -26.52
CA ALA A 427 11.81 -15.04 -26.46
C ALA A 427 11.25 -15.18 -25.02
N ALA A 428 11.72 -16.17 -24.26
CA ALA A 428 11.37 -16.35 -22.84
C ALA A 428 12.12 -15.40 -21.88
N GLN A 429 13.06 -14.60 -22.40
CA GLN A 429 13.77 -13.55 -21.67
C GLN A 429 13.19 -12.16 -21.94
N HIS A 430 12.13 -12.06 -22.74
CA HIS A 430 11.45 -10.79 -22.97
C HIS A 430 10.66 -10.41 -21.70
N PRO A 431 10.79 -9.18 -21.17
CA PRO A 431 10.08 -8.75 -19.95
C PRO A 431 8.55 -8.91 -20.05
N ALA A 432 8.02 -8.92 -21.26
CA ALA A 432 6.60 -9.16 -21.53
C ALA A 432 6.17 -10.65 -21.44
N ALA A 433 7.03 -11.62 -21.11
CA ALA A 433 6.68 -13.04 -21.14
C ALA A 433 6.42 -13.65 -19.75
N THR A 434 6.91 -13.04 -18.67
CA THR A 434 6.65 -13.48 -17.28
C THR A 434 5.61 -12.62 -16.56
N ASP A 435 5.33 -11.42 -17.08
CA ASP A 435 4.48 -10.41 -16.43
C ASP A 435 3.10 -10.29 -17.12
N MET A 436 2.72 -11.26 -17.98
CA MET A 436 1.44 -11.22 -18.73
C MET A 436 0.19 -11.32 -17.84
N ASP A 437 0.34 -11.69 -16.57
CA ASP A 437 -0.76 -11.82 -15.62
C ASP A 437 -0.81 -10.69 -14.57
N GLU A 438 0.17 -9.76 -14.53
CA GLU A 438 0.08 -8.57 -13.67
C GLU A 438 -0.64 -7.43 -14.40
N ASP A 439 -1.96 -7.55 -14.48
CA ASP A 439 -2.92 -6.44 -14.65
C ASP A 439 -2.67 -5.50 -15.87
N ILE A 440 -2.76 -6.04 -17.10
CA ILE A 440 -2.81 -5.23 -18.34
C ILE A 440 -4.13 -4.43 -18.46
N ASP A 441 -5.12 -4.69 -17.60
CA ASP A 441 -6.36 -3.93 -17.48
C ASP A 441 -6.34 -2.97 -16.26
N GLN A 442 -5.41 -1.99 -16.23
CA GLN A 442 -5.48 -0.88 -15.27
C GLN A 442 -6.52 0.16 -15.73
N GLU A 443 -7.80 -0.21 -15.68
CA GLU A 443 -8.80 0.75 -15.26
C GLU A 443 -8.52 1.09 -13.80
N GLY A 444 -8.50 2.38 -13.43
CA GLY A 444 -8.08 2.82 -12.10
C GLY A 444 -8.84 2.07 -11.01
N ARG A 445 -8.12 1.30 -10.19
CA ARG A 445 -8.77 0.58 -9.08
C ARG A 445 -9.20 1.59 -8.02
N PRO A 446 -10.36 1.39 -7.38
CA PRO A 446 -10.78 2.24 -6.29
C PRO A 446 -9.79 2.11 -5.14
N ILE A 447 -9.43 3.24 -4.55
CA ILE A 447 -8.56 3.27 -3.36
C ILE A 447 -9.42 3.14 -2.09
N ASN A 448 -8.94 2.39 -1.11
CA ASN A 448 -9.52 2.33 0.23
C ASN A 448 -8.57 2.97 1.21
N PHE A 449 -9.11 3.70 2.19
CA PHE A 449 -8.34 4.32 3.27
C PHE A 449 -8.63 3.58 4.56
N THR A 450 -7.65 2.84 5.05
CA THR A 450 -7.74 2.10 6.31
C THR A 450 -7.02 2.88 7.41
N VAL A 451 -7.70 3.08 8.53
CA VAL A 451 -7.12 3.72 9.72
C VAL A 451 -6.70 2.64 10.70
N TYR A 452 -5.41 2.54 10.97
CA TYR A 452 -4.86 1.62 11.97
C TYR A 452 -4.61 2.35 13.28
N ASN A 453 -4.95 1.71 14.41
CA ASN A 453 -4.54 2.18 15.73
C ASN A 453 -3.06 1.85 15.99
N ARG A 454 -2.53 2.24 17.16
CA ARG A 454 -1.13 1.93 17.53
C ARG A 454 -0.84 0.43 17.60
N ASP A 455 -1.81 -0.40 17.96
CA ASP A 455 -1.65 -1.85 18.05
C ASP A 455 -1.67 -2.56 16.68
N GLY A 456 -2.05 -1.86 15.61
CA GLY A 456 -2.16 -2.39 14.25
C GLY A 456 -3.54 -2.91 13.87
N HIS A 457 -4.56 -2.62 14.68
CA HIS A 457 -5.95 -2.97 14.36
C HIS A 457 -6.63 -1.88 13.55
N VAL A 458 -7.48 -2.31 12.63
CA VAL A 458 -8.36 -1.43 11.87
C VAL A 458 -9.37 -0.78 12.82
N LYS A 459 -9.35 0.55 12.85
CA LYS A 459 -10.22 1.38 13.68
C LYS A 459 -11.38 1.96 12.87
N ASP A 460 -11.07 2.43 11.67
CA ASP A 460 -12.02 2.98 10.71
C ASP A 460 -11.59 2.55 9.30
N GLU A 461 -12.56 2.42 8.40
CA GLU A 461 -12.32 2.22 6.98
C GLU A 461 -13.18 3.19 6.17
N ILE A 462 -12.53 3.92 5.28
CA ILE A 462 -13.17 4.88 4.39
C ILE A 462 -12.97 4.40 2.97
N SER A 463 -14.03 3.88 2.37
CA SER A 463 -14.01 3.49 0.96
C SER A 463 -14.18 4.72 0.08
N SER A 464 -13.37 4.81 -0.98
CA SER A 464 -13.61 5.77 -2.05
C SER A 464 -14.97 5.57 -2.71
N GLY A 465 -15.64 4.42 -2.55
CA GLY A 465 -16.95 4.17 -3.14
C GLY A 465 -16.90 3.88 -4.64
N GLY A 466 -15.77 3.37 -5.14
CA GLY A 466 -15.55 3.12 -6.57
C GLY A 466 -14.80 4.25 -7.30
N HIS A 467 -14.50 5.35 -6.60
CA HIS A 467 -13.80 6.50 -7.19
C HIS A 467 -12.29 6.26 -7.28
N GLU A 468 -11.72 6.57 -8.44
CA GLU A 468 -10.28 6.41 -8.72
C GLU A 468 -9.44 7.46 -7.97
N TRP A 469 -8.24 7.08 -7.54
CA TRP A 469 -7.26 7.99 -6.97
C TRP A 469 -6.71 8.96 -8.02
N LEU A 470 -6.64 10.26 -7.70
CA LEU A 470 -5.98 11.26 -8.55
C LEU A 470 -4.69 11.78 -7.92
N CYS A 471 -4.75 12.31 -6.68
CA CYS A 471 -3.58 12.83 -5.96
C CYS A 471 -3.86 13.15 -4.49
N ASN A 472 -2.82 13.50 -3.75
CA ASN A 472 -2.91 14.12 -2.42
C ASN A 472 -2.41 15.58 -2.41
N ALA A 473 -2.75 16.30 -1.35
CA ALA A 473 -2.23 17.63 -1.09
C ALA A 473 -0.71 17.62 -0.85
N PHE A 474 -0.05 18.75 -1.07
CA PHE A 474 1.25 19.00 -0.47
C PHE A 474 1.18 18.95 1.06
N THR A 475 2.30 18.64 1.71
CA THR A 475 2.38 18.63 3.17
C THR A 475 2.21 20.04 3.74
N ASP A 476 1.20 20.23 4.58
CA ASP A 476 0.96 21.42 5.38
C ASP A 476 0.82 20.95 6.84
N HIS A 477 1.92 20.88 7.59
CA HIS A 477 2.04 20.27 8.94
C HIS A 477 0.97 20.68 9.98
N THR A 478 0.10 21.63 9.67
CA THR A 478 -1.11 21.98 10.41
C THR A 478 -2.18 20.89 10.37
N SER A 479 -2.31 20.14 9.27
CA SER A 479 -3.40 19.18 9.05
C SER A 479 -2.93 17.90 8.35
N VAL A 480 -3.76 16.87 8.40
CA VAL A 480 -3.54 15.64 7.62
C VAL A 480 -3.83 15.99 6.15
N PRO A 481 -2.92 15.68 5.20
CA PRO A 481 -3.10 16.09 3.81
C PRO A 481 -4.40 15.56 3.22
N SER A 482 -5.20 16.42 2.61
CA SER A 482 -6.42 16.00 1.91
C SER A 482 -6.09 15.20 0.64
N VAL A 483 -7.10 14.53 0.11
CA VAL A 483 -6.98 13.65 -1.05
C VAL A 483 -7.97 14.05 -2.14
N CYS A 484 -7.58 13.85 -3.39
CA CYS A 484 -8.38 14.13 -4.57
C CYS A 484 -8.73 12.81 -5.28
N VAL A 485 -10.01 12.55 -5.46
CA VAL A 485 -10.54 11.36 -6.16
C VAL A 485 -11.43 11.75 -7.33
N LYS A 486 -11.52 10.86 -8.31
CA LYS A 486 -12.32 11.06 -9.52
C LYS A 486 -13.80 10.79 -9.26
N LEU A 487 -14.65 11.77 -9.58
CA LEU A 487 -16.08 11.55 -9.77
C LEU A 487 -16.45 12.08 -11.16
N ASP A 488 -16.94 11.21 -12.03
CA ASP A 488 -17.20 11.52 -13.44
C ASP A 488 -15.96 12.14 -14.12
N VAL A 489 -16.01 13.45 -14.42
CA VAL A 489 -14.93 14.21 -15.05
C VAL A 489 -14.16 15.10 -14.06
N ASP A 490 -14.67 15.26 -12.84
CA ASP A 490 -14.16 16.18 -11.83
C ASP A 490 -13.20 15.49 -10.86
N GLY A 491 -12.32 16.28 -10.24
CA GLY A 491 -11.50 15.85 -9.11
C GLY A 491 -12.04 16.41 -7.80
N LEU A 492 -12.60 15.56 -6.95
CA LEU A 492 -13.19 15.96 -5.67
C LEU A 492 -12.16 15.84 -4.56
N VAL A 493 -12.00 16.91 -3.79
CA VAL A 493 -11.08 16.99 -2.67
C VAL A 493 -11.80 16.65 -1.38
N PHE A 494 -11.30 15.64 -0.67
CA PHE A 494 -11.76 15.21 0.64
C PHE A 494 -10.71 15.54 1.69
N GLY A 495 -11.08 16.40 2.64
CA GLY A 495 -10.31 16.65 3.85
C GLY A 495 -10.66 15.64 4.94
N PHE A 496 -9.68 15.21 5.71
CA PHE A 496 -9.88 14.35 6.87
C PHE A 496 -10.04 15.20 8.13
N SER A 497 -11.16 15.02 8.82
CA SER A 497 -11.43 15.65 10.11
C SER A 497 -11.40 14.58 11.19
N GLU A 498 -10.61 14.80 12.23
CA GLU A 498 -10.51 13.89 13.37
C GLU A 498 -11.45 14.37 14.48
N TYR A 499 -12.44 13.54 14.85
CA TYR A 499 -13.39 13.81 15.93
C TYR A 499 -13.41 12.63 16.89
N ASP A 500 -13.13 12.85 18.18
CA ASP A 500 -13.16 11.80 19.21
C ASP A 500 -12.45 10.50 18.76
N SER A 501 -11.28 10.67 18.12
CA SER A 501 -10.49 9.55 17.58
C SER A 501 -11.07 8.85 16.34
N THR A 502 -12.21 9.25 15.80
CA THR A 502 -12.73 8.76 14.51
C THR A 502 -12.33 9.70 13.36
N PHE A 503 -12.08 9.13 12.18
CA PHE A 503 -11.82 9.92 10.98
C PHE A 503 -13.08 10.09 10.16
N ALA A 504 -13.41 11.35 9.83
CA ALA A 504 -14.45 11.68 8.89
C ALA A 504 -13.86 12.32 7.64
N ALA A 505 -14.19 11.78 6.47
CA ALA A 505 -13.86 12.39 5.19
C ALA A 505 -14.97 13.34 4.72
N ASN A 506 -14.63 14.62 4.56
CA ASN A 506 -15.55 15.68 4.14
C ASN A 506 -15.15 16.24 2.79
N HIS A 507 -16.11 16.34 1.86
CA HIS A 507 -15.90 17.01 0.57
C HIS A 507 -15.70 18.52 0.79
N THR A 508 -14.48 19.02 0.58
CA THR A 508 -14.09 20.41 0.87
C THR A 508 -13.98 21.29 -0.37
N ALA A 509 -13.59 20.72 -1.52
CA ALA A 509 -13.40 21.45 -2.77
C ALA A 509 -13.54 20.52 -3.98
N THR A 510 -13.77 21.11 -5.16
CA THR A 510 -13.81 20.39 -6.44
C THR A 510 -12.93 21.11 -7.45
N PHE A 511 -12.02 20.37 -8.09
CA PHE A 511 -11.30 20.79 -9.29
C PHE A 511 -12.08 20.32 -10.52
N ASN A 512 -12.75 21.26 -11.19
CA ASN A 512 -13.68 20.96 -12.26
C ASN A 512 -12.97 20.40 -13.52
N ALA A 513 -13.49 19.34 -14.12
CA ALA A 513 -12.88 18.62 -15.25
C ALA A 513 -11.43 18.14 -15.02
N PHE A 514 -10.96 18.08 -13.76
CA PHE A 514 -9.57 17.74 -13.47
C PHE A 514 -9.21 16.31 -13.90
N ALA A 515 -10.07 15.34 -13.62
CA ALA A 515 -9.84 13.95 -14.03
C ALA A 515 -9.77 13.82 -15.56
N PHE A 516 -10.59 14.60 -16.28
CA PHE A 516 -10.54 14.65 -17.74
C PHE A 516 -9.21 15.20 -18.27
N VAL A 517 -8.71 16.31 -17.72
CA VAL A 517 -7.43 16.88 -18.17
C VAL A 517 -6.24 16.01 -17.75
N GLN A 518 -6.26 15.42 -16.56
CA GLN A 518 -5.21 14.52 -16.09
C GLN A 518 -5.08 13.29 -16.99
N ALA A 519 -6.20 12.69 -17.42
CA ALA A 519 -6.18 11.51 -18.31
C ALA A 519 -5.45 11.76 -19.64
N SER A 520 -5.32 13.02 -20.08
CA SER A 520 -4.56 13.39 -21.28
C SER A 520 -3.04 13.50 -21.06
N LYS A 521 -2.57 13.51 -19.81
CA LYS A 521 -1.17 13.75 -19.41
C LYS A 521 -0.46 12.44 -19.06
N ARG A 522 -0.18 11.62 -20.08
CA ARG A 522 0.40 10.27 -19.90
C ARG A 522 1.77 10.25 -19.24
N ASP A 523 2.56 11.31 -19.41
CA ASP A 523 3.91 11.43 -18.85
C ASP A 523 3.91 12.09 -17.45
N SER A 524 2.75 12.17 -16.77
CA SER A 524 2.65 12.74 -15.43
C SER A 524 3.44 11.90 -14.41
N ARG A 525 4.39 12.53 -13.73
CA ARG A 525 5.16 11.92 -12.64
C ARG A 525 4.62 12.31 -11.27
N PHE A 526 4.42 13.60 -11.06
CA PHE A 526 3.93 14.13 -9.79
C PHE A 526 2.60 14.85 -10.01
N VAL A 527 1.58 14.41 -9.29
CA VAL A 527 0.29 15.09 -9.23
C VAL A 527 0.05 15.45 -7.77
N ARG A 528 -0.12 16.74 -7.50
CA ARG A 528 -0.33 17.29 -6.16
C ARG A 528 -1.27 18.48 -6.23
N HIS A 529 -2.03 18.70 -5.19
CA HIS A 529 -2.85 19.90 -5.08
C HIS A 529 -2.43 20.77 -3.90
N ASP A 530 -2.78 22.05 -3.97
CA ASP A 530 -2.56 23.04 -2.93
C ASP A 530 -3.37 22.70 -1.66
N PRO A 531 -2.77 22.80 -0.45
CA PRO A 531 -3.49 22.57 0.82
C PRO A 531 -4.68 23.51 1.05
N HIS A 532 -4.66 24.70 0.44
CA HIS A 532 -5.77 25.67 0.49
C HIS A 532 -6.71 25.56 -0.72
N HIS A 533 -6.56 24.51 -1.54
CA HIS A 533 -7.39 24.19 -2.70
C HIS A 533 -7.40 25.29 -3.79
N GLN A 534 -6.33 26.08 -3.89
CA GLN A 534 -6.23 27.17 -4.86
C GLN A 534 -5.77 26.71 -6.24
N PHE A 535 -5.01 25.62 -6.32
CA PHE A 535 -4.55 25.06 -7.59
C PHE A 535 -4.24 23.56 -7.45
N VAL A 536 -4.14 22.90 -8.59
CA VAL A 536 -3.60 21.55 -8.72
C VAL A 536 -2.52 21.52 -9.81
N VAL A 537 -1.44 20.82 -9.54
CA VAL A 537 -0.27 20.73 -10.43
C VAL A 537 -0.07 19.30 -10.93
N ILE A 538 0.20 19.20 -12.23
CA ILE A 538 0.67 17.99 -12.90
C ILE A 538 2.08 18.29 -13.42
N VAL A 539 3.08 17.58 -12.90
CA VAL A 539 4.47 17.69 -13.33
C VAL A 539 4.84 16.43 -14.12
N GLU A 540 5.27 16.62 -15.37
CA GLU A 540 5.77 15.53 -16.22
C GLU A 540 7.18 15.11 -15.80
N SER A 541 7.57 13.88 -16.15
CA SER A 541 8.90 13.34 -15.84
C SER A 541 10.05 14.13 -16.47
N SER A 542 9.85 14.75 -17.63
CA SER A 542 10.97 15.23 -18.47
C SER A 542 10.88 16.69 -18.91
N ARG A 543 9.74 17.36 -18.76
CA ARG A 543 9.60 18.70 -19.36
C ARG A 543 8.64 19.66 -18.69
N ASN A 544 7.35 19.36 -18.66
CA ASN A 544 6.35 20.38 -18.38
C ASN A 544 5.77 20.30 -16.97
N ALA A 545 5.44 21.46 -16.41
CA ALA A 545 4.48 21.58 -15.32
C ALA A 545 3.20 22.26 -15.82
N TYR A 546 2.05 21.62 -15.61
CA TYR A 546 0.73 22.18 -15.81
C TYR A 546 0.13 22.57 -14.48
N ILE A 547 -0.30 23.82 -14.34
CA ILE A 547 -0.96 24.35 -13.15
C ILE A 547 -2.39 24.70 -13.55
N TYR A 548 -3.37 24.10 -12.87
CA TYR A 548 -4.79 24.40 -13.02
C TYR A 548 -5.26 25.14 -11.77
N TYR A 549 -5.67 26.39 -11.95
CA TYR A 549 -6.10 27.26 -10.85
C TYR A 549 -7.59 27.05 -10.59
N ARG A 550 -7.96 27.08 -9.32
CA ARG A 550 -9.34 27.00 -8.85
C ARG A 550 -9.76 28.33 -8.27
N THR A 551 -10.99 28.75 -8.57
CA THR A 551 -11.65 29.87 -7.90
C THR A 551 -12.86 29.35 -7.13
N ASP A 552 -13.14 29.89 -5.93
CA ASP A 552 -14.22 29.37 -5.08
C ASP A 552 -15.66 29.63 -5.60
N GLU A 553 -15.80 30.34 -6.71
CA GLU A 553 -17.09 30.64 -7.34
C GLU A 553 -17.39 29.63 -8.46
N ASN A 554 -18.69 29.42 -8.76
CA ASN A 554 -19.18 28.61 -9.91
C ASN A 554 -18.80 29.24 -11.26
N ALA A 555 -17.50 29.37 -11.50
CA ALA A 555 -16.91 29.97 -12.67
C ALA A 555 -17.24 29.08 -13.87
N ILE A 556 -17.60 29.71 -14.98
CA ILE A 556 -17.83 28.98 -16.23
C ILE A 556 -16.49 28.47 -16.77
N THR A 557 -15.41 29.20 -16.52
CA THR A 557 -14.06 28.85 -16.99
C THR A 557 -13.03 29.21 -15.93
N GLU A 558 -12.01 28.37 -15.79
CA GLU A 558 -10.86 28.60 -14.91
C GLU A 558 -9.58 28.81 -15.71
N THR A 559 -8.49 29.20 -15.04
CA THR A 559 -7.21 29.45 -15.70
C THR A 559 -6.32 28.22 -15.62
N GLN A 560 -5.63 27.91 -16.71
CA GLN A 560 -4.50 26.97 -16.70
C GLN A 560 -3.24 27.66 -17.20
N THR A 561 -2.09 27.20 -16.71
CA THR A 561 -0.79 27.67 -17.13
C THR A 561 0.17 26.49 -17.32
N LEU A 562 1.05 26.63 -18.30
CA LEU A 562 2.09 25.68 -18.65
C LEU A 562 3.46 26.35 -18.44
N VAL A 563 4.39 25.62 -17.83
CA VAL A 563 5.77 26.04 -17.63
C VAL A 563 6.71 24.97 -18.16
N ASP A 564 7.69 25.36 -18.98
CA ASP A 564 8.76 24.46 -19.45
C ASP A 564 9.86 24.40 -18.37
N LEU A 565 9.96 23.28 -17.67
CA LEU A 565 10.88 23.09 -16.55
C LEU A 565 12.31 22.81 -17.00
N THR A 566 12.51 22.26 -18.19
CA THR A 566 13.84 21.84 -18.64
C THR A 566 14.39 22.71 -19.78
N HIS A 567 13.61 23.68 -20.28
CA HIS A 567 13.92 24.46 -21.47
C HIS A 567 14.28 23.57 -22.68
N GLY A 568 13.71 22.36 -22.75
CA GLY A 568 14.01 21.37 -23.78
C GLY A 568 15.34 20.65 -23.62
N HIS A 569 16.04 20.80 -22.48
CA HIS A 569 17.16 19.93 -22.13
C HIS A 569 16.67 18.54 -21.68
N ASP A 570 17.49 17.52 -21.96
CA ASP A 570 17.22 16.13 -21.58
C ASP A 570 17.60 15.90 -20.11
N VAL A 571 16.70 16.31 -19.22
CA VAL A 571 16.87 16.30 -17.76
C VAL A 571 15.59 15.79 -17.12
N ASP A 572 15.70 14.84 -16.19
CA ASP A 572 14.53 14.33 -15.48
C ASP A 572 14.15 15.26 -14.31
N VAL A 573 12.85 15.42 -14.09
CA VAL A 573 12.26 16.04 -12.91
C VAL A 573 12.12 15.00 -11.82
N ILE A 574 12.74 15.22 -10.66
CA ILE A 574 12.97 14.19 -9.65
C ILE A 574 12.34 14.51 -8.29
N GLY A 575 11.87 15.74 -8.09
CA GLY A 575 11.13 16.11 -6.89
C GLY A 575 10.33 17.38 -7.06
N VAL A 576 9.23 17.48 -6.32
CA VAL A 576 8.37 18.67 -6.31
C VAL A 576 7.87 18.91 -4.90
N GLN A 577 7.89 20.17 -4.47
CA GLN A 577 7.42 20.56 -3.14
C GLN A 577 6.90 21.98 -3.12
N LEU A 578 5.77 22.21 -2.44
CA LEU A 578 5.30 23.53 -2.07
C LEU A 578 6.07 23.98 -0.82
N VAL A 579 6.89 25.03 -0.93
CA VAL A 579 7.80 25.48 0.15
C VAL A 579 7.30 26.71 0.90
N LEU A 580 6.39 27.48 0.30
CA LEU A 580 5.58 28.56 0.88
C LEU A 580 4.27 28.62 0.09
N ASP A 581 3.30 29.39 0.60
CA ASP A 581 2.07 29.72 -0.13
C ASP A 581 2.41 30.23 -1.54
N ASN A 582 1.84 29.57 -2.54
CA ASN A 582 2.05 29.84 -3.95
C ASN A 582 3.51 29.79 -4.42
N LEU A 583 4.41 29.13 -3.70
CA LEU A 583 5.81 28.99 -4.08
C LEU A 583 6.17 27.52 -4.28
N LEU A 584 6.13 27.08 -5.54
CA LEU A 584 6.43 25.71 -5.93
C LEU A 584 7.92 25.57 -6.25
N MET A 585 8.61 24.68 -5.54
CA MET A 585 9.99 24.30 -5.81
C MET A 585 10.03 22.95 -6.50
N ILE A 586 10.82 22.86 -7.57
CA ILE A 586 10.96 21.68 -8.41
C ILE A 586 12.45 21.37 -8.52
N LEU A 587 12.80 20.13 -8.21
CA LEU A 587 14.15 19.60 -8.34
C LEU A 587 14.25 18.80 -9.63
N THR A 588 15.21 19.16 -10.48
CA THR A 588 15.62 18.40 -11.65
C THR A 588 16.99 17.77 -11.41
N GLU A 589 17.45 16.88 -12.29
CA GLU A 589 18.81 16.34 -12.18
C GLU A 589 19.90 17.43 -12.25
N SER A 590 19.66 18.63 -12.79
CA SER A 590 20.72 19.66 -12.96
C SER A 590 20.49 20.97 -12.20
N GLU A 591 19.24 21.31 -11.92
CA GLU A 591 18.86 22.59 -11.31
C GLU A 591 17.63 22.50 -10.41
N VAL A 592 17.49 23.50 -9.55
CA VAL A 592 16.25 23.80 -8.84
C VAL A 592 15.52 24.93 -9.56
N VAL A 593 14.27 24.67 -9.93
CA VAL A 593 13.34 25.64 -10.52
C VAL A 593 12.32 26.04 -9.46
N VAL A 594 12.16 27.34 -9.23
CA VAL A 594 11.19 27.90 -8.29
C VAL A 594 10.17 28.72 -9.05
N LEU A 595 8.90 28.38 -8.90
CA LEU A 595 7.76 29.01 -9.55
C LEU A 595 6.91 29.76 -8.52
N HIS A 596 6.71 31.05 -8.74
CA HIS A 596 5.74 31.86 -8.01
C HIS A 596 4.41 31.76 -8.73
N LEU A 597 3.49 31.02 -8.13
CA LEU A 597 2.12 30.86 -8.61
C LEU A 597 1.31 32.12 -8.24
N ALA A 598 0.35 32.45 -9.08
CA ALA A 598 -0.41 33.71 -9.01
C ALA A 598 -1.69 33.58 -8.18
#